data_AF-A0A2M9SZR4-F1
#
_entry.id   AF-A0A2M9SZR4-F1
#
_cell.length_a   1.000
_cell.length_b   1.000
_cell.length_c   1.000
_cell.angle_alpha   90.00
_cell.angle_beta   90.00
_cell.angle_gamma   90.00
#
_symmetry.space_group_name_H-M   'P 1'
#
loop_
_entity.id
_entity.type
_entity.pdbx_description
1 polymer ?
#
loop_
_entity_poly.entity_id
_entity_poly.type
_entity_poly.pdbx_seq_one_letter_code
_entity_poly.pdbx_strand_id
1 'polypeptide(L)'
;MLPIAVLPAAGLLLRLGQPDLLNIPFIAAAGDAVFSNLALIFAIGVAIGFAKDGNGAAALAGAIGYFVLTKGAAAIDKDINMSVLGGIISGVIAGLLYNRYHDIKLPDWLGFFGGRRFVPIVTSLVMLVLALIFGYVWPPIQDGINAVGHWIVGAGAVGVGIFGFLNRLLIPVGLHHVLKQSIQASEGRVIVAEVVGEFAPLYPAVTNAELATAFGADLPTMKHFFDRGVLQNEGTAPC
;
A
#
# COMPACT_ATOMS: atom_id res chain seq x y z
N MET A 1 15.28 4.36 1.42
CA MET A 1 15.66 2.99 0.97
C MET A 1 15.34 1.90 2.00
N LEU A 2 15.22 2.20 3.31
CA LEU A 2 15.00 1.18 4.35
C LEU A 2 13.69 0.37 4.21
N PRO A 3 12.51 0.96 3.91
CA PRO A 3 11.24 0.20 3.85
C PRO A 3 11.18 -0.83 2.72
N ILE A 4 11.79 -0.52 1.57
CA ILE A 4 11.68 -1.31 0.35
C ILE A 4 12.48 -2.62 0.46
N ALA A 5 13.55 -2.62 1.26
CA ALA A 5 14.42 -3.78 1.44
C ALA A 5 13.72 -4.96 2.16
N VAL A 6 12.66 -4.70 2.93
CA VAL A 6 11.94 -5.75 3.68
C VAL A 6 10.88 -6.43 2.81
N LEU A 7 10.46 -5.80 1.70
CA LEU A 7 9.36 -6.30 0.87
C LEU A 7 9.62 -7.68 0.23
N PRO A 8 10.83 -8.01 -0.28
CA PRO A 8 11.10 -9.34 -0.82
C PRO A 8 10.98 -10.45 0.24
N ALA A 9 11.51 -10.19 1.44
CA ALA A 9 11.42 -11.14 2.55
C ALA A 9 9.97 -11.34 3.02
N ALA A 10 9.21 -10.24 3.17
CA ALA A 10 7.79 -10.29 3.52
C ALA A 10 6.96 -11.05 2.47
N GLY A 11 7.24 -10.82 1.18
CA GLY A 11 6.58 -11.52 0.08
C GLY A 11 6.87 -13.03 0.09
N LEU A 12 8.12 -13.43 0.37
CA LEU A 12 8.48 -14.84 0.50
C LEU A 12 7.77 -15.50 1.69
N LEU A 13 7.75 -14.84 2.86
CA LEU A 13 7.04 -15.36 4.04
C LEU A 13 5.55 -15.51 3.77
N LEU A 14 4.91 -14.46 3.23
CA LEU A 14 3.50 -14.49 2.88
C LEU A 14 3.18 -15.62 1.91
N ARG A 15 4.07 -15.84 0.92
CA ARG A 15 3.87 -16.89 -0.09
C ARG A 15 4.05 -18.28 0.49
N LEU A 16 5.11 -18.52 1.27
CA LEU A 16 5.44 -19.82 1.85
C LEU A 16 4.36 -20.31 2.84
N GLY A 17 3.71 -19.40 3.57
CA GLY A 17 2.66 -19.74 4.52
C GLY A 17 1.28 -20.06 3.92
N GLN A 18 1.08 -19.87 2.61
CA GLN A 18 -0.18 -20.17 1.93
C GLN A 18 -0.55 -21.66 2.03
N PRO A 19 -1.85 -22.00 2.00
CA PRO A 19 -2.36 -23.37 2.19
C PRO A 19 -1.81 -24.39 1.18
N ASP A 20 -1.31 -23.92 0.06
CA ASP A 20 -0.85 -24.76 -1.03
C ASP A 20 0.65 -24.61 -1.33
N LEU A 21 1.41 -24.21 -0.31
CA LEU A 21 2.83 -24.54 -0.17
C LEU A 21 3.06 -25.28 1.14
N LEU A 22 3.48 -24.57 2.21
CA LEU A 22 3.76 -25.21 3.49
C LEU A 22 2.52 -25.32 4.38
N ASN A 23 1.43 -24.62 4.05
CA ASN A 23 0.20 -24.56 4.83
C ASN A 23 0.46 -24.23 6.31
N ILE A 24 1.30 -23.22 6.55
CA ILE A 24 1.62 -22.74 7.90
C ILE A 24 1.06 -21.31 8.04
N PRO A 25 -0.16 -21.16 8.57
CA PRO A 25 -0.82 -19.85 8.71
C PRO A 25 0.00 -18.83 9.50
N PHE A 26 0.82 -19.30 10.45
CA PHE A 26 1.73 -18.46 11.22
C PHE A 26 2.73 -17.70 10.32
N ILE A 27 3.31 -18.36 9.31
CA ILE A 27 4.28 -17.74 8.40
C ILE A 27 3.58 -16.76 7.46
N ALA A 28 2.37 -17.09 7.00
CA ALA A 28 1.56 -16.20 6.18
C ALA A 28 1.21 -14.91 6.95
N ALA A 29 0.75 -15.04 8.19
CA ALA A 29 0.43 -13.90 9.05
C ALA A 29 1.65 -13.01 9.33
N ALA A 30 2.83 -13.61 9.54
CA ALA A 30 4.07 -12.86 9.74
C ALA A 30 4.47 -12.05 8.49
N GLY A 31 4.31 -12.61 7.29
CA GLY A 31 4.53 -11.89 6.03
C GLY A 31 3.51 -10.77 5.82
N ASP A 32 2.23 -11.03 6.09
CA ASP A 32 1.15 -10.05 5.94
C ASP A 32 1.33 -8.84 6.86
N ALA A 33 1.84 -9.04 8.07
CA ALA A 33 2.05 -7.96 9.04
C ALA A 33 2.88 -6.79 8.47
N VAL A 34 3.85 -7.07 7.59
CA VAL A 34 4.67 -6.04 6.94
C VAL A 34 3.86 -5.25 5.91
N PHE A 35 3.02 -5.93 5.11
CA PHE A 35 2.17 -5.29 4.11
C PHE A 35 1.03 -4.49 4.75
N SER A 36 0.41 -5.05 5.78
CA SER A 36 -0.65 -4.41 6.57
C SER A 36 -0.19 -3.14 7.29
N ASN A 37 1.11 -3.02 7.60
CA ASN A 37 1.71 -1.84 8.24
C ASN A 37 2.61 -1.02 7.30
N LEU A 38 2.52 -1.23 5.98
CA LEU A 38 3.45 -0.65 5.02
C LEU A 38 3.47 0.89 5.08
N ALA A 39 2.31 1.52 5.23
CA ALA A 39 2.22 2.98 5.38
C ALA A 39 3.00 3.50 6.62
N LEU A 40 2.92 2.80 7.75
CA LEU A 40 3.68 3.15 8.96
C LEU A 40 5.19 2.97 8.75
N ILE A 41 5.60 1.86 8.12
CA ILE A 41 7.01 1.58 7.81
C ILE A 41 7.57 2.67 6.87
N PHE A 42 6.78 3.11 5.89
CA PHE A 42 7.13 4.25 5.03
C PHE A 42 7.24 5.56 5.81
N ALA A 43 6.33 5.85 6.74
CA ALA A 43 6.42 7.05 7.58
C ALA A 43 7.73 7.10 8.37
N ILE A 44 8.10 5.98 9.00
CA ILE A 44 9.35 5.84 9.76
C ILE A 44 10.56 5.97 8.84
N GLY A 45 10.59 5.22 7.73
CA GLY A 45 11.73 5.18 6.83
C GLY A 45 11.97 6.48 6.07
N VAL A 46 10.91 7.19 5.70
CA VAL A 46 11.00 8.51 5.07
C VAL A 46 11.44 9.56 6.09
N ALA A 47 10.91 9.53 7.31
CA ALA A 47 11.33 10.47 8.36
C ALA A 47 12.81 10.36 8.70
N ILE A 48 13.33 9.13 8.85
CA ILE A 48 14.77 8.90 9.04
C ILE A 48 15.56 9.37 7.81
N GLY A 49 15.09 9.05 6.60
CA GLY A 49 15.78 9.41 5.36
C GLY A 49 15.89 10.92 5.13
N PHE A 50 14.95 11.71 5.64
CA PHE A 50 14.97 13.17 5.58
C PHE A 50 15.73 13.81 6.75
N ALA A 51 15.93 13.10 7.87
CA ALA A 51 16.69 13.61 8.99
C ALA A 51 18.19 13.67 8.63
N LYS A 52 18.82 14.84 8.75
CA LYS A 52 20.23 15.04 8.38
C LYS A 52 21.19 14.11 9.13
N ASP A 53 20.86 13.81 10.38
CA ASP A 53 21.71 12.99 11.26
C ASP A 53 21.23 11.53 11.37
N GLY A 54 20.19 11.15 10.60
CA GLY A 54 19.58 9.82 10.66
C GLY A 54 19.04 9.44 12.05
N ASN A 55 18.69 10.42 12.88
CA ASN A 55 18.35 10.17 14.28
C ASN A 55 17.00 9.45 14.44
N GLY A 56 16.95 8.45 15.33
CA GLY A 56 15.73 7.70 15.64
C GLY A 56 14.58 8.56 16.20
N ALA A 57 14.85 9.74 16.75
CA ALA A 57 13.81 10.68 17.18
C ALA A 57 12.93 11.18 16.01
N ALA A 58 13.50 11.33 14.81
CA ALA A 58 12.73 11.65 13.60
C ALA A 58 11.80 10.49 13.21
N ALA A 59 12.29 9.26 13.36
CA ALA A 59 11.53 8.04 13.09
C ALA A 59 10.28 7.95 13.97
N LEU A 60 10.46 8.19 15.28
CA LEU A 60 9.36 8.21 16.25
C LEU A 60 8.36 9.32 15.92
N ALA A 61 8.83 10.50 15.55
CA ALA A 61 7.97 11.60 15.13
C ALA A 61 7.14 11.26 13.89
N GLY A 62 7.73 10.58 12.90
CA GLY A 62 7.01 10.10 11.70
C GLY A 62 5.94 9.06 12.01
N ALA A 63 6.23 8.12 12.91
CA ALA A 63 5.24 7.13 13.37
C ALA A 63 4.07 7.79 14.11
N ILE A 64 4.36 8.67 15.06
CA ILE A 64 3.35 9.39 15.83
C ILE A 64 2.51 10.27 14.90
N GLY A 65 3.16 11.00 13.99
CA GLY A 65 2.49 11.84 13.00
C GLY A 65 1.53 11.06 12.12
N TYR A 66 1.90 9.82 11.73
CA TYR A 66 1.07 8.97 10.90
C TYR A 66 -0.20 8.53 11.63
N PHE A 67 -0.07 8.14 12.90
CA PHE A 67 -1.24 7.79 13.72
C PHE A 67 -2.17 8.97 13.94
N VAL A 68 -1.63 10.16 14.21
CA VAL A 68 -2.45 11.38 14.38
C VAL A 68 -3.15 11.74 13.08
N LEU A 69 -2.45 11.70 11.95
CA LEU A 69 -3.03 11.99 10.64
C LEU A 69 -4.16 11.02 10.29
N THR A 70 -3.90 9.72 10.40
CA THR A 70 -4.86 8.67 10.01
C THR A 70 -6.05 8.59 10.95
N LYS A 71 -5.83 8.57 12.26
CA LYS A 71 -6.93 8.51 13.23
C LYS A 71 -7.69 9.83 13.33
N GLY A 72 -7.02 10.96 13.15
CA GLY A 72 -7.67 12.27 13.09
C GLY A 72 -8.56 12.43 11.87
N ALA A 73 -8.10 12.03 10.68
CA ALA A 73 -8.92 12.04 9.48
C ALA A 73 -10.10 11.04 9.58
N ALA A 74 -9.84 9.83 10.10
CA ALA A 74 -10.86 8.80 10.30
C ALA A 74 -11.96 9.18 11.31
N ALA A 75 -11.71 10.17 12.17
CA ALA A 75 -12.72 10.70 13.09
C ALA A 75 -13.75 11.59 12.38
N ILE A 76 -13.41 12.16 11.23
CA ILE A 76 -14.33 12.96 10.39
C ILE A 76 -15.11 12.01 9.49
N ASP A 77 -14.41 11.13 8.78
CA ASP A 77 -15.00 10.16 7.88
C ASP A 77 -14.29 8.81 8.03
N LYS A 78 -15.07 7.77 8.36
CA LYS A 78 -14.58 6.44 8.73
C LYS A 78 -14.04 5.67 7.52
N ASP A 79 -14.45 6.05 6.32
CA ASP A 79 -14.10 5.34 5.10
C ASP A 79 -12.80 5.86 4.48
N ILE A 80 -12.19 6.91 5.06
CA ILE A 80 -10.92 7.47 4.59
C ILE A 80 -9.79 6.44 4.67
N ASN A 81 -9.23 6.11 3.50
CA ASN A 81 -8.04 5.29 3.36
C ASN A 81 -6.94 6.06 2.62
N MET A 82 -6.04 6.70 3.37
CA MET A 82 -4.89 7.42 2.81
C MET A 82 -3.72 6.51 2.42
N SER A 83 -3.82 5.20 2.70
CA SER A 83 -2.84 4.16 2.34
C SER A 83 -1.38 4.62 2.57
N VAL A 84 -0.46 4.21 1.70
CA VAL A 84 0.97 4.53 1.78
C VAL A 84 1.24 6.04 1.68
N LEU A 85 0.40 6.78 0.98
CA LEU A 85 0.55 8.22 0.79
C LEU A 85 0.46 8.98 2.12
N GLY A 86 -0.48 8.62 3.00
CA GLY A 86 -0.54 9.18 4.36
C GLY A 86 0.74 8.91 5.16
N GLY A 87 1.35 7.75 4.95
CA GLY A 87 2.66 7.41 5.51
C GLY A 87 3.80 8.30 4.99
N ILE A 88 3.89 8.47 3.67
CA ILE A 88 4.92 9.31 3.03
C ILE A 88 4.79 10.77 3.48
N ILE A 89 3.57 11.33 3.45
CA ILE A 89 3.32 12.72 3.91
C ILE A 89 3.74 12.87 5.37
N SER A 90 3.34 11.92 6.23
CA SER A 90 3.74 11.94 7.63
C SER A 90 5.26 11.95 7.79
N GLY A 91 5.94 11.06 7.07
CA GLY A 91 7.39 10.91 7.15
C GLY A 91 8.15 12.15 6.66
N VAL A 92 7.75 12.74 5.53
CA VAL A 92 8.38 13.95 4.99
C VAL A 92 8.27 15.10 5.99
N ILE A 93 7.07 15.36 6.51
CA ILE A 93 6.83 16.48 7.42
C ILE A 93 7.57 16.27 8.74
N ALA A 94 7.55 15.05 9.29
CA ALA A 94 8.30 14.72 10.50
C ALA A 94 9.81 14.92 10.31
N GLY A 95 10.38 14.51 9.17
CA GLY A 95 11.79 14.72 8.86
C GLY A 95 12.15 16.20 8.70
N LEU A 96 11.29 16.99 8.04
CA LEU A 96 11.48 18.43 7.90
C LEU A 96 11.39 19.17 9.25
N LEU A 97 10.41 18.83 10.08
CA LEU A 97 10.25 19.38 11.43
C LEU A 97 11.41 18.99 12.33
N TYR A 98 11.92 17.75 12.23
CA TYR A 98 13.12 17.32 12.94
C TYR A 98 14.30 18.22 12.59
N ASN A 99 14.58 18.41 11.31
CA ASN A 99 15.70 19.24 10.86
C ASN A 99 15.58 20.70 11.32
N ARG A 100 14.37 21.19 11.56
CA ARG A 100 14.12 22.56 12.03
C ARG A 100 14.20 22.70 13.55
N TYR A 101 13.71 21.71 14.31
CA TYR A 101 13.42 21.86 15.75
C TYR A 101 14.26 20.97 16.68
N HIS A 102 15.14 20.11 16.15
CA HIS A 102 15.93 19.16 16.96
C HIS A 102 16.86 19.81 18.00
N ASP A 103 17.30 21.06 17.80
CA ASP A 103 18.19 21.80 18.71
C ASP A 103 17.54 23.04 19.34
N ILE A 104 16.20 23.07 19.41
CA ILE A 104 15.51 24.20 20.05
C ILE A 104 15.76 24.23 21.56
N LYS A 105 16.09 25.42 22.08
CA LYS A 105 16.21 25.67 23.52
C LYS A 105 14.95 26.37 24.01
N LEU A 106 14.19 25.68 24.85
CA LEU A 106 12.99 26.24 25.50
C LEU A 106 13.40 26.96 26.80
N PRO A 107 12.57 27.90 27.30
CA PRO A 107 12.81 28.56 28.58
C PRO A 107 12.88 27.55 29.73
N ASP A 108 13.55 27.89 30.84
CA ASP A 108 13.90 26.95 31.91
C ASP A 108 12.72 26.15 32.49
N TRP A 109 11.50 26.73 32.50
CA TRP A 109 10.28 26.07 32.96
C TRP A 109 9.70 25.02 31.98
N LEU A 110 10.05 25.09 30.69
CA LEU A 110 9.67 24.13 29.63
C LEU A 110 10.86 23.32 29.11
N GLY A 111 12.04 23.46 29.73
CA GLY A 111 13.28 22.83 29.29
C GLY A 111 13.20 21.30 29.14
N PHE A 112 12.27 20.66 29.86
CA PHE A 112 12.00 19.23 29.76
C PHE A 112 11.63 18.75 28.34
N PHE A 113 10.94 19.61 27.57
CA PHE A 113 10.52 19.31 26.21
C PHE A 113 11.52 19.81 25.16
N GLY A 114 12.64 20.40 25.56
CA GLY A 114 13.62 20.98 24.64
C GLY A 114 14.35 19.94 23.77
N GLY A 115 14.95 20.44 22.70
CA GLY A 115 15.74 19.65 21.76
C GLY A 115 14.93 18.55 21.04
N ARG A 116 15.54 17.37 20.89
CA ARG A 116 14.99 16.25 20.10
C ARG A 116 13.65 15.69 20.61
N ARG A 117 13.29 15.93 21.87
CA ARG A 117 12.00 15.52 22.46
C ARG A 117 10.85 16.41 22.03
N PHE A 118 11.15 17.63 21.59
CA PHE A 118 10.15 18.57 21.08
C PHE A 118 9.57 18.11 19.75
N VAL A 119 10.38 17.42 18.94
CA VAL A 119 10.04 17.10 17.55
C VAL A 119 8.76 16.26 17.43
N PRO A 120 8.57 15.15 18.19
CA PRO A 120 7.31 14.41 18.16
C PRO A 120 6.09 15.25 18.57
N ILE A 121 6.25 16.21 19.48
CA ILE A 121 5.15 17.07 19.99
C ILE A 121 4.72 18.07 18.92
N VAL A 122 5.66 18.73 18.27
CA VAL A 122 5.33 19.65 17.16
C VAL A 122 4.75 18.87 15.99
N THR A 123 5.30 17.69 15.70
CA THR A 123 4.81 16.86 14.60
C THR A 123 3.37 16.43 14.82
N SER A 124 2.99 16.01 16.03
CA SER A 124 1.58 15.65 16.31
C SER A 124 0.65 16.85 16.18
N LEU A 125 1.04 18.05 16.61
CA LEU A 125 0.24 19.26 16.46
C LEU A 125 0.05 19.65 14.98
N VAL A 126 1.12 19.61 14.19
CA VAL A 126 1.05 19.89 12.74
C VAL A 126 0.18 18.84 12.04
N MET A 127 0.32 17.58 12.41
CA MET A 127 -0.48 16.49 11.85
C MET A 127 -1.95 16.56 12.23
N LEU A 128 -2.28 17.10 13.41
CA LEU A 128 -3.66 17.32 13.81
C LEU A 128 -4.35 18.34 12.88
N VAL A 129 -3.66 19.44 12.57
CA VAL A 129 -4.18 20.44 11.62
C VAL A 129 -4.31 19.84 10.22
N LEU A 130 -3.32 19.07 9.79
CA LEU A 130 -3.40 18.37 8.50
C LEU A 130 -4.50 17.32 8.46
N ALA A 131 -4.74 16.60 9.56
CA ALA A 131 -5.83 15.62 9.65
C ALA A 131 -7.20 16.27 9.44
N LEU A 132 -7.41 17.47 9.98
CA LEU A 132 -8.62 18.25 9.71
C LEU A 132 -8.73 18.60 8.23
N ILE A 133 -7.66 19.08 7.60
CA ILE A 133 -7.66 19.46 6.19
C ILE A 133 -7.90 18.24 5.30
N PHE A 134 -7.11 17.18 5.47
CA PHE A 134 -7.23 15.95 4.71
C PHE A 134 -8.56 15.23 4.97
N GLY A 135 -9.15 15.35 6.16
CA GLY A 135 -10.48 14.81 6.45
C GLY A 135 -11.57 15.35 5.52
N TYR A 136 -11.48 16.60 5.08
CA TYR A 136 -12.46 17.18 4.13
C TYR A 136 -12.00 17.10 2.67
N VAL A 137 -10.69 17.17 2.42
CA VAL A 137 -10.14 17.20 1.05
C VAL A 137 -9.97 15.80 0.46
N TRP A 138 -9.74 14.78 1.28
CA TRP A 138 -9.47 13.42 0.81
C TRP A 138 -10.70 12.66 0.29
N PRO A 139 -11.90 12.74 0.90
CA PRO A 139 -13.09 12.03 0.41
C PRO A 139 -13.37 12.20 -1.10
N PRO A 140 -13.40 13.42 -1.68
CA PRO A 140 -13.66 13.55 -3.11
C PRO A 140 -12.56 12.95 -4.00
N ILE A 141 -11.31 12.94 -3.52
CA ILE A 141 -10.19 12.29 -4.22
C ILE A 141 -10.38 10.76 -4.18
N GLN A 142 -10.75 10.23 -3.02
CA GLN A 142 -11.00 8.80 -2.83
C GLN A 142 -12.18 8.32 -3.66
N ASP A 143 -13.27 9.08 -3.71
CA ASP A 143 -14.42 8.80 -4.58
C ASP A 143 -14.04 8.84 -6.06
N GLY A 144 -13.18 9.76 -6.47
CA GLY A 144 -12.62 9.79 -7.82
C GLY A 144 -11.82 8.52 -8.14
N ILE A 145 -10.99 8.05 -7.21
CA ILE A 145 -10.25 6.79 -7.38
C ILE A 145 -11.20 5.60 -7.43
N ASN A 146 -12.24 5.59 -6.61
CA ASN A 146 -13.26 4.54 -6.59
C ASN A 146 -14.06 4.51 -7.90
N ALA A 147 -14.45 5.67 -8.43
CA ALA A 147 -15.13 5.77 -9.71
C ALA A 147 -14.26 5.23 -10.86
N VAL A 148 -12.96 5.58 -10.87
CA VAL A 148 -12.00 5.00 -11.83
C VAL A 148 -11.87 3.49 -11.64
N GLY A 149 -11.84 3.01 -10.40
CA GLY A 149 -11.84 1.58 -10.08
C GLY A 149 -13.05 0.86 -10.67
N HIS A 150 -14.25 1.33 -10.38
CA HIS A 150 -15.50 0.77 -10.91
C HIS A 150 -15.56 0.83 -12.45
N TRP A 151 -15.09 1.93 -13.05
CA TRP A 151 -15.04 2.05 -14.51
C TRP A 151 -14.10 1.02 -15.13
N ILE A 152 -12.92 0.80 -14.53
CA ILE A 152 -11.97 -0.23 -14.96
C ILE A 152 -12.59 -1.63 -14.88
N VAL A 153 -13.30 -1.94 -13.79
CA VAL A 153 -13.99 -3.24 -13.64
C VAL A 153 -15.05 -3.42 -14.73
N GLY A 154 -15.86 -2.39 -14.99
CA GLY A 154 -16.90 -2.44 -16.02
C GLY A 154 -16.37 -2.50 -17.47
N ALA A 155 -15.12 -2.10 -17.71
CA ALA A 155 -14.51 -2.07 -19.04
C ALA A 155 -13.93 -3.43 -19.51
N GLY A 156 -14.01 -4.50 -18.69
CA GLY A 156 -13.59 -5.85 -19.07
C GLY A 156 -12.14 -5.91 -19.56
N ALA A 157 -11.88 -6.58 -20.70
CA ALA A 157 -10.54 -6.78 -21.27
C ALA A 157 -9.72 -5.49 -21.45
N VAL A 158 -10.36 -4.40 -21.86
CA VAL A 158 -9.70 -3.09 -22.05
C VAL A 158 -9.36 -2.46 -20.70
N GLY A 159 -10.24 -2.63 -19.71
CA GLY A 159 -10.01 -2.21 -18.33
C GLY A 159 -8.78 -2.85 -17.71
N VAL A 160 -8.57 -4.15 -17.95
CA VAL A 160 -7.37 -4.88 -17.51
C VAL A 160 -6.08 -4.26 -18.08
N GLY A 161 -6.07 -3.92 -19.37
CA GLY A 161 -4.92 -3.29 -20.01
C GLY A 161 -4.62 -1.89 -19.46
N ILE A 162 -5.64 -1.08 -19.28
CA ILE A 162 -5.52 0.27 -18.70
C ILE A 162 -5.08 0.20 -17.24
N PHE A 163 -5.60 -0.77 -16.48
CA PHE A 163 -5.19 -1.02 -15.10
C PHE A 163 -3.70 -1.35 -15.03
N GLY A 164 -3.19 -2.29 -15.84
CA GLY A 164 -1.77 -2.64 -15.84
C GLY A 164 -0.86 -1.44 -16.16
N PHE A 165 -1.28 -0.60 -17.11
CA PHE A 165 -0.58 0.64 -17.47
C PHE A 165 -0.57 1.67 -16.33
N LEU A 166 -1.74 1.99 -15.77
CA LEU A 166 -1.87 2.93 -14.64
C LEU A 166 -1.14 2.40 -13.40
N ASN A 167 -1.33 1.13 -13.07
CA ASN A 167 -0.67 0.49 -11.93
C ASN A 167 0.85 0.61 -12.03
N ARG A 168 1.43 0.54 -13.24
CA ARG A 168 2.88 0.71 -13.45
C ARG A 168 3.35 2.17 -13.34
N LEU A 169 2.54 3.12 -13.78
CA LEU A 169 2.79 4.56 -13.58
C LEU A 169 2.68 4.99 -12.10
N LEU A 170 1.84 4.31 -11.32
CA LEU A 170 1.60 4.63 -9.91
C LEU A 170 2.58 3.95 -8.93
N ILE A 171 3.49 3.09 -9.41
CA ILE A 171 4.56 2.48 -8.60
C ILE A 171 5.46 3.53 -7.94
N PRO A 172 6.07 4.50 -8.66
CA PRO A 172 7.01 5.46 -8.08
C PRO A 172 6.39 6.37 -7.02
N VAL A 173 5.08 6.62 -7.09
CA VAL A 173 4.35 7.44 -6.12
C VAL A 173 3.75 6.63 -4.96
N GLY A 174 3.79 5.29 -5.03
CA GLY A 174 3.23 4.41 -3.99
C GLY A 174 1.70 4.30 -3.98
N LEU A 175 0.98 5.04 -4.84
CA LEU A 175 -0.49 5.02 -4.91
C LEU A 175 -1.05 3.75 -5.57
N HIS A 176 -0.21 2.93 -6.20
CA HIS A 176 -0.65 1.71 -6.89
C HIS A 176 -1.39 0.73 -5.96
N HIS A 177 -1.13 0.76 -4.65
CA HIS A 177 -1.89 0.00 -3.66
C HIS A 177 -3.34 0.47 -3.50
N VAL A 178 -3.61 1.77 -3.61
CA VAL A 178 -4.96 2.34 -3.48
C VAL A 178 -5.84 1.89 -4.66
N LEU A 179 -5.30 1.94 -5.88
CA LEU A 179 -6.00 1.49 -7.07
C LEU A 179 -6.31 -0.02 -7.00
N LYS A 180 -5.34 -0.82 -6.55
CA LYS A 180 -5.52 -2.27 -6.33
C LYS A 180 -6.59 -2.57 -5.28
N GLN A 181 -6.62 -1.82 -4.18
CA GLN A 181 -7.61 -1.99 -3.10
C GLN A 181 -9.02 -1.62 -3.57
N SER A 182 -9.17 -0.51 -4.29
CA SER A 182 -10.44 -0.07 -4.85
C SER A 182 -11.03 -1.08 -5.85
N ILE A 183 -10.20 -1.64 -6.73
CA ILE A 183 -10.63 -2.67 -7.69
C ILE A 183 -10.94 -4.01 -7.02
N GLN A 184 -10.25 -4.36 -5.92
CA GLN A 184 -10.54 -5.56 -5.13
C GLN A 184 -11.83 -5.45 -4.35
N ALA A 185 -12.11 -4.27 -3.80
CA ALA A 185 -13.41 -3.97 -3.22
C ALA A 185 -14.53 -4.04 -4.27
N SER A 186 -14.19 -3.90 -5.57
CA SER A 186 -15.11 -3.88 -6.70
C SER A 186 -15.15 -5.17 -7.54
N GLU A 187 -14.66 -6.31 -7.03
CA GLU A 187 -14.60 -7.62 -7.73
C GLU A 187 -13.77 -7.71 -9.05
N GLY A 188 -13.08 -6.64 -9.48
CA GLY A 188 -12.34 -6.63 -10.76
C GLY A 188 -11.10 -7.54 -10.81
N ARG A 189 -10.68 -8.10 -9.67
CA ARG A 189 -9.53 -9.00 -9.58
C ARG A 189 -9.81 -10.40 -10.14
N VAL A 190 -11.09 -10.81 -10.19
CA VAL A 190 -11.53 -12.08 -10.78
C VAL A 190 -11.67 -11.95 -12.30
N ILE A 191 -12.13 -10.79 -12.78
CA ILE A 191 -12.33 -10.49 -14.22
C ILE A 191 -11.00 -10.52 -14.99
N VAL A 192 -9.91 -9.98 -14.42
CA VAL A 192 -8.57 -10.01 -15.05
C VAL A 192 -8.11 -11.43 -15.35
N ALA A 193 -8.38 -12.37 -14.44
CA ALA A 193 -7.99 -13.76 -14.59
C ALA A 193 -8.93 -14.52 -15.53
N GLU A 194 -10.24 -14.28 -15.44
CA GLU A 194 -11.26 -14.90 -16.29
C GLU A 194 -11.12 -14.49 -17.77
N VAL A 195 -10.99 -13.20 -18.03
CA VAL A 195 -10.90 -12.64 -19.40
C VAL A 195 -9.60 -13.05 -20.09
N VAL A 196 -8.47 -13.12 -19.37
CA VAL A 196 -7.18 -13.54 -19.96
C VAL A 196 -7.13 -15.06 -20.19
N GLY A 197 -7.94 -15.83 -19.47
CA GLY A 197 -8.14 -17.26 -19.73
C GLY A 197 -8.96 -17.55 -20.99
N GLU A 198 -9.81 -16.62 -21.43
CA GLU A 198 -10.78 -16.81 -22.51
C GLU A 198 -10.18 -16.62 -23.91
N PHE A 199 -9.09 -15.86 -24.03
CA PHE A 199 -8.41 -15.62 -25.32
C PHE A 199 -7.19 -16.52 -25.50
N ALA A 200 -7.05 -17.13 -26.68
CA ALA A 200 -5.81 -17.78 -27.06
C ALA A 200 -4.69 -16.73 -27.19
N PRO A 201 -3.46 -17.01 -26.69
CA PRO A 201 -2.38 -16.05 -26.76
C PRO A 201 -2.01 -15.76 -28.22
N LEU A 202 -1.97 -14.46 -28.58
CA LEU A 202 -1.60 -14.00 -29.93
C LEU A 202 -0.17 -14.38 -30.33
N TYR A 203 0.69 -14.69 -29.35
CA TYR A 203 2.04 -15.20 -29.55
C TYR A 203 2.16 -16.62 -28.99
N PRO A 204 2.52 -17.63 -29.82
CA PRO A 204 2.57 -19.03 -29.38
C PRO A 204 3.67 -19.32 -28.34
N ALA A 205 4.58 -18.38 -28.10
CA ALA A 205 5.65 -18.50 -27.10
C ALA A 205 5.32 -17.83 -25.75
N VAL A 206 4.15 -17.18 -25.61
CA VAL A 206 3.75 -16.49 -24.39
C VAL A 206 2.46 -17.11 -23.88
N THR A 207 2.50 -17.66 -22.67
CA THR A 207 1.32 -18.24 -22.02
C THR A 207 0.37 -17.15 -21.52
N ASN A 208 -0.93 -17.46 -21.39
CA ASN A 208 -1.91 -16.55 -20.77
C ASN A 208 -1.52 -16.17 -19.34
N ALA A 209 -0.78 -17.06 -18.64
CA ALA A 209 -0.21 -16.79 -17.33
C ALA A 209 0.92 -15.74 -17.38
N GLU A 210 1.82 -15.83 -18.34
CA GLU A 210 2.87 -14.82 -18.58
C GLU A 210 2.27 -13.48 -19.02
N LEU A 211 1.21 -13.52 -19.83
CA LEU A 211 0.49 -12.32 -20.24
C LEU A 211 -0.16 -11.62 -19.04
N ALA A 212 -0.94 -12.31 -18.22
CA ALA A 212 -1.61 -11.64 -17.10
C ALA A 212 -0.65 -11.30 -15.94
N THR A 213 0.47 -12.02 -15.76
CA THR A 213 1.53 -11.55 -14.84
C THR A 213 2.22 -10.27 -15.36
N ALA A 214 2.39 -10.11 -16.67
CA ALA A 214 2.88 -8.86 -17.26
C ALA A 214 1.92 -7.68 -17.07
N PHE A 215 0.60 -7.93 -17.01
CA PHE A 215 -0.43 -6.94 -16.69
C PHE A 215 -0.68 -6.76 -15.17
N GLY A 216 0.07 -7.46 -14.32
CA GLY A 216 0.05 -7.25 -12.87
C GLY A 216 -0.96 -8.09 -12.10
N ALA A 217 -1.51 -9.15 -12.71
CA ALA A 217 -2.10 -10.25 -11.94
C ALA A 217 -0.97 -10.92 -11.14
N ASP A 218 -1.03 -10.80 -9.83
CA ASP A 218 -0.05 -11.39 -8.94
C ASP A 218 -0.15 -12.93 -8.92
N LEU A 219 0.99 -13.60 -8.74
CA LEU A 219 1.10 -15.06 -8.66
C LEU A 219 0.06 -15.77 -7.76
N PRO A 220 -0.36 -15.20 -6.60
CA PRO A 220 -1.43 -15.77 -5.79
C PRO A 220 -2.79 -15.81 -6.49
N THR A 221 -3.11 -14.82 -7.32
CA THR A 221 -4.38 -14.77 -8.09
C THR A 221 -4.36 -15.77 -9.24
N MET A 222 -3.21 -15.91 -9.91
CA MET A 222 -3.00 -16.94 -10.93
C MET A 222 -3.23 -18.35 -10.41
N LYS A 223 -2.92 -18.60 -9.14
CA LYS A 223 -3.17 -19.90 -8.51
C LYS A 223 -4.66 -20.21 -8.38
N HIS A 224 -5.46 -19.24 -7.93
CA HIS A 224 -6.91 -19.39 -7.87
C HIS A 224 -7.55 -19.62 -9.25
N PHE A 225 -6.96 -19.08 -10.31
CA PHE A 225 -7.35 -19.39 -11.70
C PHE A 225 -7.00 -20.83 -12.09
N PHE A 226 -5.79 -21.30 -11.79
CA PHE A 226 -5.39 -22.70 -12.06
C PHE A 226 -6.24 -23.73 -11.29
N ASP A 227 -6.64 -23.41 -10.05
CA ASP A 227 -7.51 -24.27 -9.24
C ASP A 227 -8.97 -24.30 -9.74
N ARG A 228 -9.44 -23.28 -10.46
CA ARG A 228 -10.83 -23.21 -10.97
C ARG A 228 -11.01 -23.58 -12.46
N GLY A 229 -9.96 -23.59 -13.28
CA GLY A 229 -10.14 -23.55 -14.75
C GLY A 229 -9.47 -24.62 -15.61
N VAL A 230 -8.39 -25.28 -15.16
CA VAL A 230 -7.59 -26.13 -16.07
C VAL A 230 -7.46 -27.58 -15.62
N LEU A 231 -7.51 -27.88 -14.32
CA LEU A 231 -7.35 -29.26 -13.82
C LEU A 231 -8.66 -30.00 -13.49
N GLN A 232 -9.83 -29.42 -13.78
CA GLN A 232 -11.12 -30.14 -13.64
C GLN A 232 -11.70 -30.64 -14.98
N ASN A 233 -11.14 -30.23 -16.13
CA ASN A 233 -11.65 -30.61 -17.46
C ASN A 233 -10.78 -31.64 -18.20
N GLU A 234 -9.87 -32.34 -17.53
CA GLU A 234 -9.21 -33.55 -18.10
C GLU A 234 -9.79 -34.86 -17.53
N GLY A 235 -11.08 -34.85 -17.17
CA GLY A 235 -11.70 -35.97 -16.44
C GLY A 235 -13.00 -36.55 -16.99
N THR A 236 -13.58 -36.02 -18.08
CA THR A 236 -14.81 -36.61 -18.67
C THR A 236 -14.85 -36.42 -20.19
N ALA A 237 -14.40 -37.42 -20.95
CA ALA A 237 -14.83 -37.61 -22.33
C ALA A 237 -16.00 -38.62 -22.31
N PRO A 238 -17.17 -38.30 -22.90
CA PRO A 238 -18.18 -39.30 -23.18
C PRO A 238 -17.77 -40.13 -24.43
N CYS A 239 -17.42 -41.40 -24.19
CA CYS A 239 -17.66 -42.61 -25.00
C CYS A 239 -16.74 -43.73 -24.51
#